data_AF-A0A2V6JE46-F1
#
_entry.id   AF-A0A2V6JE46-F1
#
_cell.length_a   1.000
_cell.length_b   1.000
_cell.length_c   1.000
_cell.angle_alpha   90.00
_cell.angle_beta   90.00
_cell.angle_gamma   90.00
#
_symmetry.space_group_name_H-M   'P 1'
#
loop_
_entity.id
_entity.type
_entity.pdbx_description
1 polymer ?
#
loop_
_entity_poly.entity_id
_entity_poly.type
_entity_poly.pdbx_seq_one_letter_code
_entity_poly.pdbx_strand_id
1 'polypeptide(L)'
;MKNDGVSANIADNDHRAMSGVSEHSVTELATALAMMHAALESTTDAILVIDEANYVREFNEKYVKFWGIPPHMMISAHASELWNYVSPQLKDSAGYLARVQEIIASAAPETFDVLQLKDGRVFEQNSAIQLIKQRNVGRVWSFRDITQRKRAQDALANEKRVLQEIASGAPLAA
;
A
#
# COMPACT_ATOMS: atom_id res chain seq x y z
N MET A 1 -53.14 -22.73 51.35
CA MET A 1 -53.08 -21.46 50.59
C MET A 1 -51.63 -21.18 50.23
N LYS A 2 -51.41 -20.77 48.96
CA LYS A 2 -50.23 -20.15 48.31
C LYS A 2 -49.23 -19.47 49.28
N ASN A 3 -47.92 -19.44 49.07
CA ASN A 3 -47.22 -19.11 47.82
C ASN A 3 -45.70 -19.40 47.99
N ASP A 4 -45.14 -20.36 47.24
CA ASP A 4 -43.69 -20.54 47.09
C ASP A 4 -43.29 -20.11 45.67
N GLY A 5 -42.17 -19.40 45.54
CA GLY A 5 -41.39 -19.37 44.30
C GLY A 5 -41.58 -18.15 43.39
N VAL A 6 -41.11 -16.98 43.81
CA VAL A 6 -40.65 -15.92 42.87
C VAL A 6 -39.46 -15.19 43.49
N SER A 7 -38.25 -15.72 43.35
CA SER A 7 -37.02 -14.93 43.63
C SER A 7 -35.72 -15.41 42.96
N ALA A 8 -35.70 -16.49 42.18
CA ALA A 8 -34.43 -17.04 41.68
C ALA A 8 -34.06 -16.72 40.21
N ASN A 9 -34.89 -16.00 39.43
CA ASN A 9 -34.72 -15.94 37.97
C ASN A 9 -34.25 -14.60 37.36
N ILE A 10 -33.82 -13.62 38.16
CA ILE A 10 -33.44 -12.29 37.61
C ILE A 10 -31.91 -12.15 37.43
N ALA A 11 -31.08 -12.82 38.24
CA ALA A 11 -29.62 -12.66 38.16
C ALA A 11 -28.93 -13.46 37.02
N ASP A 12 -29.56 -14.53 36.52
CA ASP A 12 -28.95 -15.42 35.52
C ASP A 12 -29.17 -14.97 34.06
N ASN A 13 -30.10 -14.04 33.83
CA ASN A 13 -30.43 -13.57 32.48
C ASN A 13 -29.52 -12.43 32.00
N ASP A 14 -28.93 -11.66 32.92
CA ASP A 14 -28.03 -10.55 32.58
C ASP A 14 -26.62 -11.01 32.17
N HIS A 15 -26.13 -12.15 32.72
CA HIS A 15 -24.81 -12.69 32.36
C HIS A 15 -24.75 -13.34 30.97
N ARG A 16 -25.86 -13.91 30.48
CA ARG A 16 -25.94 -14.52 29.14
C ARG A 16 -26.02 -13.49 28.02
N ALA A 17 -26.71 -12.36 28.24
CA ALA A 17 -26.82 -11.29 27.24
C ALA A 17 -25.48 -10.57 27.00
N MET A 18 -24.66 -10.39 28.04
CA MET A 18 -23.39 -9.66 27.97
C MET A 18 -22.25 -10.49 27.32
N SER A 19 -22.29 -11.82 27.43
CA SER A 19 -21.35 -12.72 26.74
C SER A 19 -21.64 -12.84 25.24
N GLY A 20 -22.92 -12.90 24.85
CA GLY A 20 -23.32 -13.00 23.43
C GLY A 20 -23.02 -11.74 22.61
N VAL A 21 -23.11 -10.55 23.23
CA VAL A 21 -22.74 -9.27 22.59
C VAL A 21 -21.22 -9.15 22.40
N SER A 22 -20.40 -9.65 23.34
CA SER A 22 -18.94 -9.61 23.19
C SER A 22 -18.42 -10.56 22.11
N GLU A 23 -18.98 -11.78 22.02
CA GLU A 23 -18.50 -12.80 21.08
C GLU A 23 -18.90 -12.50 19.62
N HIS A 24 -20.10 -11.94 19.42
CA HIS A 24 -20.57 -11.50 18.09
C HIS A 24 -19.77 -10.29 17.59
N SER A 25 -19.51 -9.28 18.42
CA SER A 25 -18.72 -8.11 18.04
C SER A 25 -17.24 -8.45 17.78
N VAL A 26 -16.65 -9.37 18.55
CA VAL A 26 -15.29 -9.87 18.28
C VAL A 26 -15.22 -10.62 16.95
N THR A 27 -16.24 -11.42 16.64
CA THR A 27 -16.32 -12.16 15.36
C THR A 27 -16.53 -11.23 14.18
N GLU A 28 -17.36 -10.20 14.30
CA GLU A 28 -17.55 -9.16 13.27
C GLU A 28 -16.26 -8.36 13.04
N LEU A 29 -15.57 -7.96 14.11
CA LEU A 29 -14.29 -7.25 14.01
C LEU A 29 -13.22 -8.12 13.32
N ALA A 30 -13.10 -9.39 13.72
CA ALA A 30 -12.18 -10.34 13.12
C ALA A 30 -12.49 -10.56 11.63
N THR A 31 -13.78 -10.65 11.29
CA THR A 31 -14.24 -10.79 9.90
C THR A 31 -13.91 -9.54 9.09
N ALA A 32 -14.18 -8.34 9.60
CA ALA A 32 -13.84 -7.09 8.93
C ALA A 32 -12.33 -6.95 8.70
N LEU A 33 -11.50 -7.32 9.69
CA LEU A 33 -10.05 -7.32 9.57
C LEU A 33 -9.58 -8.31 8.50
N ALA A 34 -10.11 -9.53 8.50
CA ALA A 34 -9.79 -10.55 7.50
C ALA A 34 -10.17 -10.10 6.08
N MET A 35 -11.32 -9.43 5.92
CA MET A 35 -11.74 -8.87 4.64
C MET A 35 -10.83 -7.73 4.18
N MET A 36 -10.41 -6.83 5.07
CA MET A 36 -9.44 -5.78 4.73
C MET A 36 -8.09 -6.37 4.30
N HIS A 37 -7.61 -7.39 5.00
CA HIS A 37 -6.36 -8.07 4.65
C HIS A 37 -6.48 -8.79 3.29
N ALA A 38 -7.58 -9.50 3.06
CA ALA A 38 -7.85 -10.13 1.76
C ALA A 38 -7.94 -9.11 0.62
N ALA A 39 -8.54 -7.94 0.86
CA ALA A 39 -8.61 -6.86 -0.11
C ALA A 39 -7.22 -6.32 -0.45
N LEU A 40 -6.39 -6.02 0.56
CA LEU A 40 -4.99 -5.60 0.40
C LEU A 40 -4.15 -6.61 -0.38
N GLU A 41 -4.33 -7.91 -0.13
CA GLU A 41 -3.62 -8.96 -0.85
C GLU A 41 -4.14 -9.14 -2.28
N SER A 42 -5.42 -8.87 -2.52
CA SER A 42 -6.04 -8.97 -3.85
C SER A 42 -5.64 -7.84 -4.81
N THR A 43 -5.15 -6.69 -4.31
CA THR A 43 -4.80 -5.54 -5.15
C THR A 43 -3.63 -5.84 -6.06
N THR A 44 -3.64 -5.41 -7.32
CA THR A 44 -2.45 -5.52 -8.19
C THR A 44 -1.26 -4.71 -7.68
N ASP A 45 -1.52 -3.70 -6.84
CA ASP A 45 -0.51 -2.81 -6.31
C ASP A 45 0.21 -3.43 -5.11
N ALA A 46 1.49 -3.13 -4.99
CA ALA A 46 2.26 -3.34 -3.77
C ALA A 46 1.96 -2.23 -2.77
N ILE A 47 1.65 -2.57 -1.52
CA ILE A 47 1.17 -1.63 -0.51
C ILE A 47 2.06 -1.67 0.72
N LEU A 48 2.41 -0.49 1.23
CA LEU A 48 3.08 -0.28 2.50
C LEU A 48 2.31 0.76 3.32
N VAL A 49 2.03 0.47 4.57
CA VAL A 49 1.38 1.39 5.52
C VAL A 49 2.32 1.67 6.68
N ILE A 50 2.52 2.95 6.98
CA ILE A 50 3.36 3.42 8.07
C ILE A 50 2.55 4.29 9.04
N ASP A 51 2.92 4.30 10.31
CA ASP A 51 2.33 5.23 11.30
C ASP A 51 2.97 6.63 11.25
N GLU A 52 2.50 7.54 12.12
CA GLU A 52 3.01 8.91 12.25
C GLU A 52 4.52 8.96 12.59
N ALA A 53 5.05 7.91 13.21
CA ALA A 53 6.48 7.77 13.54
C ALA A 53 7.26 7.03 12.44
N ASN A 54 6.65 6.82 11.27
CA ASN A 54 7.18 6.09 10.13
C ASN A 54 7.54 4.63 10.39
N TYR A 55 6.97 4.00 11.43
CA TYR A 55 7.10 2.56 11.61
C TYR A 55 6.09 1.83 10.74
N VAL A 56 6.53 0.72 10.16
CA VAL A 56 5.66 -0.13 9.34
C VAL A 56 4.57 -0.74 10.21
N ARG A 57 3.31 -0.58 9.77
CA ARG A 57 2.13 -1.15 10.42
C ARG A 57 1.55 -2.31 9.63
N GLU A 58 1.48 -2.16 8.32
CA GLU A 58 0.92 -3.16 7.41
C GLU A 58 1.65 -3.12 6.08
N PHE A 59 1.67 -4.25 5.39
CA PHE A 59 2.14 -4.37 4.01
C PHE A 59 1.53 -5.63 3.39
N ASN A 60 1.37 -5.65 2.07
CA ASN A 60 0.98 -6.88 1.39
C ASN A 60 2.21 -7.67 0.88
N GLU A 61 2.05 -8.96 0.61
CA GLU A 61 3.15 -9.80 0.11
C GLU A 61 3.76 -9.26 -1.18
N LYS A 62 2.93 -8.57 -1.99
CA LYS A 62 3.38 -7.92 -3.22
C LYS A 62 4.47 -6.91 -2.91
N TYR A 63 4.35 -6.06 -1.89
CA TYR A 63 5.40 -5.09 -1.55
C TYR A 63 6.77 -5.73 -1.35
N VAL A 64 6.82 -6.82 -0.58
CA VAL A 64 8.05 -7.56 -0.29
C VAL A 64 8.64 -8.18 -1.57
N LYS A 65 7.80 -8.86 -2.36
CA LYS A 65 8.19 -9.48 -3.64
C LYS A 65 8.65 -8.44 -4.66
N PHE A 66 7.98 -7.30 -4.70
CA PHE A 66 8.17 -6.27 -5.71
C PHE A 66 9.52 -5.58 -5.59
N TRP A 67 9.94 -5.34 -4.35
CA TRP A 67 11.22 -4.73 -3.99
C TRP A 67 12.32 -5.74 -3.63
N GLY A 68 12.01 -7.04 -3.61
CA GLY A 68 12.94 -8.10 -3.22
C GLY A 68 13.44 -7.91 -1.78
N ILE A 69 12.58 -7.45 -0.88
CA ILE A 69 12.95 -7.19 0.52
C ILE A 69 13.01 -8.54 1.26
N PRO A 70 14.08 -8.83 2.02
CA PRO A 70 14.11 -10.00 2.86
C PRO A 70 13.00 -9.92 3.94
N PRO A 71 12.17 -10.95 4.15
CA PRO A 71 11.04 -10.88 5.07
C PRO A 71 11.40 -10.45 6.50
N HIS A 72 12.60 -10.82 6.98
CA HIS A 72 13.08 -10.44 8.31
C HIS A 72 13.26 -8.93 8.50
N MET A 73 13.48 -8.18 7.41
CA MET A 73 13.62 -6.72 7.44
C MET A 73 12.30 -6.01 7.71
N MET A 74 11.16 -6.68 7.47
CA MET A 74 9.83 -6.10 7.71
C MET A 74 9.40 -6.16 9.18
N ILE A 75 10.12 -6.93 10.03
CA ILE A 75 9.79 -7.11 11.44
C ILE A 75 10.13 -5.82 12.20
N SER A 76 9.11 -5.09 12.67
CA SER A 76 9.27 -3.83 13.40
C SER A 76 10.11 -2.77 12.66
N ALA A 77 10.05 -2.79 11.34
CA ALA A 77 10.86 -1.93 10.49
C ALA A 77 10.49 -0.45 10.64
N HIS A 78 11.49 0.42 10.75
CA HIS A 78 11.29 1.83 10.46
C HIS A 78 11.40 2.04 8.93
N ALA A 79 10.52 2.84 8.34
CA ALA A 79 10.43 2.98 6.89
C ALA A 79 11.74 3.47 6.23
N SER A 80 12.58 4.20 6.96
CA SER A 80 13.89 4.63 6.46
C SER A 80 14.82 3.46 6.13
N GLU A 81 14.73 2.35 6.86
CA GLU A 81 15.51 1.14 6.56
C GLU A 81 15.10 0.55 5.21
N LEU A 82 13.79 0.52 4.95
CA LEU A 82 13.23 0.07 3.68
C LEU A 82 13.60 1.01 2.54
N TRP A 83 13.47 2.32 2.74
CA TRP A 83 13.85 3.32 1.74
C TRP A 83 15.33 3.21 1.36
N ASN A 84 16.22 3.01 2.34
CA ASN A 84 17.65 2.80 2.10
C ASN A 84 17.94 1.47 1.41
N TYR A 85 17.11 0.43 1.62
CA TYR A 85 17.23 -0.83 0.91
C TYR A 85 16.77 -0.75 -0.55
N VAL A 86 15.69 -0.01 -0.82
CA VAL A 86 15.11 0.08 -2.18
C VAL A 86 15.79 1.15 -3.05
N SER A 87 16.27 2.25 -2.47
CA SER A 87 16.85 3.36 -3.24
C SER A 87 18.00 2.95 -4.17
N PRO A 88 18.92 2.01 -3.81
CA PRO A 88 20.00 1.59 -4.69
C PRO A 88 19.51 0.84 -5.93
N GLN A 89 18.27 0.35 -5.95
CA GLN A 89 17.66 -0.30 -7.11
C GLN A 89 17.16 0.72 -8.16
N LEU A 90 16.98 1.98 -7.76
CA LEU A 90 16.51 3.07 -8.61
C LEU A 90 17.66 3.72 -9.38
N LYS A 91 17.36 4.25 -10.58
CA LYS A 91 18.33 4.99 -11.38
C LYS A 91 18.84 6.25 -10.66
N ASP A 92 17.95 6.95 -9.96
CA ASP A 92 18.28 8.12 -9.13
C ASP A 92 18.00 7.82 -7.65
N SER A 93 18.97 7.18 -6.99
CA SER A 93 18.86 6.82 -5.58
C SER A 93 18.80 8.04 -4.67
N ALA A 94 19.58 9.08 -4.95
CA ALA A 94 19.68 10.26 -4.08
C ALA A 94 18.42 11.13 -4.21
N GLY A 95 17.94 11.34 -5.44
CA GLY A 95 16.70 12.06 -5.70
C GLY A 95 15.49 11.36 -5.08
N TYR A 96 15.42 10.03 -5.12
CA TYR A 96 14.36 9.28 -4.46
C TYR A 96 14.34 9.52 -2.94
N LEU A 97 15.48 9.40 -2.26
CA LEU A 97 15.54 9.61 -0.80
C LEU A 97 15.18 11.05 -0.42
N ALA A 98 15.68 12.03 -1.18
CA ALA A 98 15.33 13.44 -0.97
C ALA A 98 13.83 13.68 -1.16
N ARG A 99 13.24 13.10 -2.21
CA ARG A 99 11.81 13.19 -2.50
C ARG A 99 10.97 12.58 -1.38
N VAL A 100 11.31 11.40 -0.90
CA VAL A 100 10.59 10.77 0.22
C VAL A 100 10.67 11.63 1.49
N GLN A 101 11.84 12.19 1.81
CA GLN A 101 11.98 13.09 2.95
C GLN A 101 11.11 14.34 2.82
N GLU A 102 11.04 14.94 1.62
CA GLU A 102 10.16 16.08 1.33
C GLU A 102 8.69 15.73 1.56
N ILE A 103 8.24 14.56 1.09
CA ILE A 103 6.84 14.08 1.23
C ILE A 103 6.47 13.91 2.70
N ILE A 104 7.38 13.33 3.50
CA ILE A 104 7.16 13.15 4.94
C ILE A 104 7.16 14.50 5.66
N ALA A 105 8.15 15.36 5.40
CA ALA A 105 8.30 16.64 6.09
C ALA A 105 7.16 17.63 5.77
N SER A 106 6.66 17.62 4.54
CA SER A 106 5.55 18.49 4.11
C SER A 106 4.17 17.96 4.53
N ALA A 107 4.06 16.69 4.94
CA ALA A 107 2.80 16.01 5.17
C ALA A 107 1.80 16.18 3.99
N ALA A 108 2.31 16.20 2.75
CA ALA A 108 1.49 16.39 1.55
C ALA A 108 0.30 15.40 1.54
N PRO A 109 -0.94 15.86 1.29
CA PRO A 109 -2.12 15.00 1.37
C PRO A 109 -1.99 13.76 0.48
N GLU A 110 -1.57 13.98 -0.76
CA GLU A 110 -1.33 12.93 -1.75
C GLU A 110 -0.14 13.31 -2.66
N THR A 111 0.58 12.31 -3.13
CA THR A 111 1.66 12.48 -4.12
C THR A 111 1.64 11.36 -5.15
N PHE A 112 2.17 11.66 -6.34
CA PHE A 112 2.38 10.74 -7.43
C PHE A 112 3.79 10.93 -7.99
N ASP A 113 4.52 9.83 -8.16
CA ASP A 113 5.85 9.81 -8.73
C ASP A 113 6.02 8.59 -9.67
N VAL A 114 6.97 8.68 -10.60
CA VAL A 114 7.34 7.56 -11.49
C VAL A 114 8.79 7.17 -11.21
N LEU A 115 8.97 5.93 -10.76
CA LEU A 115 10.25 5.37 -10.40
C LEU A 115 10.80 4.53 -11.55
N GLN A 116 12.04 4.82 -11.97
CA GLN A 116 12.77 4.00 -12.93
C GLN A 116 13.82 3.17 -12.21
N LEU A 117 13.73 1.85 -12.36
CA LEU A 117 14.69 0.92 -11.78
C LEU A 117 15.87 0.70 -12.74
N LYS A 118 17.01 0.30 -12.18
CA LYS A 118 18.23 -0.02 -12.93
C LYS A 118 18.07 -1.24 -13.84
N ASP A 119 17.17 -2.16 -13.49
CA ASP A 119 16.84 -3.35 -14.29
C ASP A 119 15.85 -3.06 -15.44
N GLY A 120 15.44 -1.80 -15.62
CA GLY A 120 14.53 -1.37 -16.67
C GLY A 120 13.05 -1.55 -16.34
N ARG A 121 12.69 -1.95 -15.12
CA ARG A 121 11.31 -1.83 -14.63
C ARG A 121 10.94 -0.37 -14.39
N VAL A 122 9.65 -0.06 -14.54
CA VAL A 122 9.08 1.28 -14.32
C VAL A 122 7.86 1.17 -13.42
N PHE A 123 7.90 1.84 -12.28
CA PHE A 123 6.83 1.80 -11.29
C PHE A 123 6.19 3.17 -11.13
N GLU A 124 4.87 3.20 -10.96
CA GLU A 124 4.18 4.35 -10.38
C GLU A 124 4.20 4.20 -8.86
N GLN A 125 4.43 5.30 -8.15
CA GLN A 125 4.36 5.40 -6.70
C GLN A 125 3.31 6.44 -6.36
N ASN A 126 2.25 6.02 -5.67
CA ASN A 126 1.32 6.92 -5.01
C ASN A 126 1.60 6.93 -3.52
N SER A 127 1.34 8.07 -2.88
CA SER A 127 1.31 8.13 -1.43
C SER A 127 0.17 9.01 -0.94
N ALA A 128 -0.44 8.66 0.18
CA ALA A 128 -1.52 9.43 0.78
C ALA A 128 -1.48 9.37 2.30
N ILE A 129 -1.76 10.49 2.99
CA ILE A 129 -1.94 10.48 4.44
C ILE A 129 -3.24 9.76 4.81
N GLN A 130 -3.26 9.08 5.96
CA GLN A 130 -4.45 8.46 6.50
C GLN A 130 -5.08 9.37 7.54
N LEU A 131 -6.34 9.78 7.30
CA LEU A 131 -7.09 10.61 8.23
C LEU A 131 -8.17 9.78 8.94
N ILE A 132 -8.09 9.68 10.26
CA ILE A 132 -9.16 9.12 11.11
C ILE A 132 -9.67 10.25 12.00
N LYS A 133 -10.97 10.55 11.93
CA LYS A 133 -11.60 11.66 12.68
C LYS A 133 -10.83 12.99 12.52
N GLN A 134 -10.39 13.30 11.29
CA GLN A 134 -9.58 14.49 10.95
C GLN A 134 -8.17 14.53 11.56
N ARG A 135 -7.70 13.44 12.16
CA ARG A 135 -6.33 13.30 12.64
C ARG A 135 -5.52 12.44 11.67
N ASN A 136 -4.34 12.90 11.31
CA ASN A 136 -3.35 12.08 10.59
C ASN A 136 -2.90 10.95 11.51
N VAL A 137 -3.04 9.71 11.05
CA VAL A 137 -2.63 8.50 11.79
C VAL A 137 -1.50 7.73 11.10
N GLY A 138 -1.04 8.21 9.95
CA GLY A 138 -0.03 7.51 9.15
C GLY A 138 -0.08 7.84 7.67
N ARG A 139 0.62 7.04 6.87
CA ARG A 139 0.67 7.18 5.41
C ARG A 139 0.63 5.81 4.74
N VAL A 140 -0.10 5.75 3.62
CA VAL A 140 -0.07 4.61 2.70
C VAL A 140 0.80 4.97 1.50
N TRP A 141 1.62 4.01 1.10
CA TRP A 141 2.34 4.01 -0.18
C TRP A 141 1.80 2.87 -1.03
N SER A 142 1.45 3.14 -2.28
CA SER A 142 1.10 2.12 -3.25
C SER A 142 1.99 2.20 -4.48
N PHE A 143 2.39 1.03 -4.97
CA PHE A 143 3.32 0.90 -6.07
C PHE A 143 2.72 0.01 -7.15
N ARG A 144 2.75 0.47 -8.40
CA ARG A 144 2.21 -0.24 -9.54
C ARG A 144 3.26 -0.49 -10.60
N ASP A 145 3.37 -1.74 -11.06
CA ASP A 145 4.22 -2.06 -12.20
C ASP A 145 3.56 -1.58 -13.49
N ILE A 146 4.17 -0.60 -14.15
CA ILE A 146 3.71 -0.08 -15.44
C ILE A 146 4.68 -0.43 -16.57
N THR A 147 5.63 -1.33 -16.34
CA THR A 147 6.70 -1.69 -17.27
C THR A 147 6.13 -2.17 -18.61
N GLN A 148 5.20 -3.12 -18.59
CA GLN A 148 4.60 -3.64 -19.83
C GLN A 148 3.80 -2.57 -20.56
N ARG A 149 3.01 -1.78 -19.83
CA ARG A 149 2.24 -0.66 -20.40
C ARG A 149 3.16 0.36 -21.05
N LYS A 150 4.28 0.70 -20.40
CA LYS A 150 5.26 1.65 -20.95
C LYS A 150 5.96 1.10 -22.19
N ARG A 151 6.42 -0.15 -22.16
CA ARG A 151 7.01 -0.81 -23.33
C ARG A 151 6.07 -0.84 -24.53
N ALA A 152 4.79 -1.12 -24.31
CA ALA A 152 3.79 -1.11 -25.37
C ALA A 152 3.57 0.31 -25.94
N GLN A 153 3.50 1.33 -25.07
CA GLN A 153 3.39 2.72 -25.49
C GLN A 153 4.61 3.18 -26.31
N ASP A 154 5.81 2.83 -25.86
CA ASP A 154 7.06 3.22 -26.53
C ASP A 154 7.21 2.53 -27.89
N ALA A 155 6.80 1.26 -27.99
CA ALA A 155 6.78 0.52 -29.25
C ALA A 155 5.84 1.16 -30.27
N LEU A 156 4.61 1.48 -29.86
CA LEU A 156 3.62 2.17 -30.71
C LEU A 156 4.11 3.57 -31.13
N ALA A 157 4.71 4.32 -30.21
CA ALA A 157 5.25 5.63 -30.50
C ALA A 157 6.41 5.57 -31.52
N ASN A 158 7.29 4.58 -31.38
CA ASN A 158 8.39 4.39 -32.31
C ASN A 158 7.91 3.94 -33.70
N GLU A 159 6.95 3.02 -33.77
CA GLU A 159 6.34 2.61 -35.04
C GLU A 159 5.71 3.81 -35.77
N LYS A 160 4.93 4.64 -35.06
CA LYS A 160 4.34 5.85 -35.62
C LYS A 160 5.40 6.82 -36.15
N ARG A 161 6.50 7.03 -35.40
CA ARG A 161 7.60 7.90 -35.82
C ARG A 161 8.24 7.40 -37.11
N VAL A 162 8.56 6.09 -37.18
CA VAL A 162 9.15 5.48 -38.38
C VAL A 162 8.21 5.60 -39.59
N LEU A 163 6.91 5.35 -39.42
CA LEU A 163 5.93 5.52 -40.51
C LEU A 163 5.85 6.97 -40.98
N GLN A 164 5.92 7.95 -40.07
CA GLN A 164 5.94 9.37 -40.43
C GLN A 164 7.22 9.75 -41.18
N GLU A 165 8.38 9.25 -40.76
CA GLU A 165 9.66 9.48 -41.44
C GLU A 165 9.65 8.93 -42.87
N ILE A 166 9.17 7.69 -43.07
CA ILE A 166 9.02 7.07 -44.39
C ILE A 166 8.02 7.86 -45.26
N ALA A 167 6.85 8.22 -44.70
CA ALA A 167 5.82 8.97 -45.43
C ALA A 167 6.25 10.40 -45.80
N SER A 168 7.19 11.00 -45.05
CA SER A 168 7.68 12.37 -45.27
C SER A 168 8.85 12.46 -46.28
N GLY A 169 9.45 11.34 -46.69
CA GLY A 169 10.40 11.31 -47.80
C GLY A 169 11.81 11.87 -47.52
N ALA A 170 12.27 11.90 -46.27
CA ALA A 170 13.64 12.29 -45.96
C ALA A 170 14.64 11.20 -46.42
N PRO A 171 15.72 11.53 -47.15
CA PRO A 171 16.69 10.53 -47.61
C PRO A 171 17.45 9.94 -46.40
N LEU A 172 17.64 8.61 -46.40
CA LEU A 172 18.59 7.95 -45.52
C LEU A 172 19.99 8.52 -45.81
N ALA A 173 20.54 9.27 -44.85
CA ALA A 173 21.92 9.71 -44.93
C ALA A 173 22.83 8.46 -44.96
N ALA A 174 23.61 8.36 -46.04
CA ALA A 174 24.60 7.32 -46.29
C ALA A 174 25.82 7.45 -45.36
#